data_AF-A0A1I3TZ59-F1
#
_entry.id   AF-A0A1I3TZ59-F1
#
_cell.length_a   1.000
_cell.length_b   1.000
_cell.length_c   1.000
_cell.angle_alpha   90.00
_cell.angle_beta   90.00
_cell.angle_gamma   90.00
#
_symmetry.space_group_name_H-M   'P 1'
#
loop_
_entity.id
_entity.type
_entity.pdbx_description
1 polymer ?
#
loop_
_entity_poly.entity_id
_entity_poly.type
_entity_poly.pdbx_seq_one_letter_code
_entity_poly.pdbx_strand_id
1 'polypeptide(L)'
;MATDPEIAFNRLITAHHEAGHAIAHLVAGGRVQSVKIISTYHGVMTPREHEPAPDNVLGWLVMILAGHEAAARYVAKNGYGLGTARRLTRDGAASDLAGFRRFARGTGISEAHARREAARLVSRHWGRVHRAALRLDKAGRLSGSQL
;
A
#
# COMPACT_ATOMS: atom_id res chain seq x y z
N MET A 1 -24.04 -13.21 11.11
CA MET A 1 -24.45 -12.17 10.14
C MET A 1 -23.51 -12.24 8.96
N ALA A 2 -24.02 -12.46 7.75
CA ALA A 2 -23.23 -12.32 6.53
C ALA A 2 -22.83 -10.85 6.40
N THR A 3 -21.53 -10.57 6.24
CA THR A 3 -21.05 -9.22 5.97
C THR A 3 -21.52 -8.82 4.57
N ASP A 4 -22.06 -7.62 4.42
CA ASP A 4 -22.43 -7.04 3.12
C ASP A 4 -21.27 -7.23 2.12
N PRO A 5 -21.51 -7.81 0.93
CA PRO A 5 -20.47 -8.01 -0.08
C PRO A 5 -19.69 -6.73 -0.42
N GLU A 6 -20.33 -5.57 -0.40
CA GLU A 6 -19.67 -4.28 -0.63
C GLU A 6 -18.70 -3.94 0.51
N ILE A 7 -19.12 -4.15 1.76
CA ILE A 7 -18.27 -3.94 2.94
C ILE A 7 -17.06 -4.88 2.89
N ALA A 8 -17.26 -6.15 2.56
CA ALA A 8 -16.18 -7.12 2.44
C ALA A 8 -15.19 -6.73 1.34
N PHE A 9 -15.69 -6.27 0.19
CA PHE A 9 -14.85 -5.83 -0.93
C PHE A 9 -14.01 -4.59 -0.56
N ASN A 10 -14.64 -3.57 0.02
CA ASN A 10 -13.94 -2.35 0.44
C ASN A 10 -12.90 -2.62 1.52
N ARG A 11 -13.22 -3.49 2.49
CA ARG A 11 -12.26 -3.91 3.51
C ARG A 11 -11.04 -4.61 2.89
N LEU A 12 -11.24 -5.45 1.88
CA LEU A 12 -10.13 -6.07 1.14
C LEU A 12 -9.33 -5.06 0.33
N ILE A 13 -9.93 -4.01 -0.23
CA ILE A 13 -9.20 -2.90 -0.86
C ILE A 13 -8.26 -2.25 0.16
N THR A 14 -8.76 -1.90 1.34
CA THR A 14 -7.95 -1.36 2.43
C THR A 14 -6.86 -2.34 2.86
N ALA A 15 -7.16 -3.63 3.00
CA ALA A 15 -6.16 -4.63 3.38
C ALA A 15 -5.01 -4.72 2.34
N HIS A 16 -5.33 -4.64 1.05
CA HIS A 16 -4.32 -4.62 -0.02
C HIS A 16 -3.53 -3.32 -0.04
N HIS A 17 -4.16 -2.19 0.26
CA HIS A 17 -3.49 -0.91 0.40
C HIS A 17 -2.40 -0.99 1.47
N GLU A 18 -2.76 -1.39 2.68
CA GLU A 18 -1.81 -1.46 3.79
C GLU A 18 -0.73 -2.52 3.58
N ALA A 19 -1.10 -3.68 3.02
CA ALA A 19 -0.12 -4.72 2.66
C ALA A 19 0.84 -4.24 1.57
N GLY A 20 0.38 -3.38 0.64
CA GLY A 20 1.21 -2.77 -0.38
C GLY A 20 2.35 -1.94 0.21
N HIS A 21 2.03 -1.04 1.14
CA HIS A 21 3.05 -0.27 1.88
C HIS A 21 4.02 -1.19 2.62
N ALA A 22 3.49 -2.16 3.36
CA ALA A 22 4.29 -3.00 4.23
C ALA A 22 5.30 -3.86 3.45
N ILE A 23 4.85 -4.51 2.37
CA ILE A 23 5.73 -5.32 1.53
C ILE A 23 6.74 -4.46 0.78
N ALA A 24 6.35 -3.28 0.29
CA ALA A 24 7.28 -2.36 -0.35
C ALA A 24 8.36 -1.87 0.62
N HIS A 25 8.00 -1.56 1.86
CA HIS A 25 8.96 -1.16 2.90
C HIS A 25 10.00 -2.25 3.16
N LEU A 26 9.53 -3.49 3.35
CA LEU A 26 10.42 -4.65 3.57
C LEU A 26 11.33 -4.92 2.38
N VAL A 27 10.82 -4.81 1.15
CA VAL A 27 11.62 -5.00 -0.08
C VAL A 27 12.67 -3.89 -0.22
N ALA A 28 12.38 -2.67 0.23
CA ALA A 28 13.32 -1.57 0.29
C ALA A 28 14.34 -1.70 1.45
N GLY A 29 14.31 -2.79 2.23
CA GLY A 29 15.22 -3.01 3.36
C GLY A 29 14.78 -2.34 4.68
N GLY A 30 13.60 -1.72 4.71
CA GLY A 30 13.02 -1.15 5.91
C GLY A 30 12.38 -2.21 6.82
N ARG A 31 11.90 -1.78 7.99
CA ARG A 31 11.23 -2.67 8.96
C ARG A 31 9.83 -2.18 9.26
N VAL A 32 8.88 -3.10 9.29
CA VAL A 32 7.49 -2.79 9.65
C VAL A 32 7.26 -3.06 11.13
N GLN A 33 6.69 -2.10 11.85
CA GLN A 33 6.26 -2.29 13.23
C GLN A 33 4.92 -3.03 13.27
N SER A 34 3.93 -2.51 12.55
CA SER A 34 2.61 -3.13 12.46
C SER A 34 1.84 -2.67 11.23
N VAL A 35 0.84 -3.47 10.86
CA VAL A 35 -0.17 -3.16 9.85
C VAL A 35 -1.53 -3.42 10.48
N LYS A 36 -2.48 -2.50 10.37
CA LYS A 36 -3.80 -2.60 11.02
C LYS A 36 -4.91 -2.14 10.09
N ILE A 37 -6.07 -2.77 10.19
CA ILE A 37 -7.32 -2.24 9.65
C ILE A 37 -8.06 -1.57 10.80
N ILE A 38 -8.36 -0.28 10.66
CA ILE A 38 -9.09 0.52 11.65
C ILE A 38 -10.60 0.46 11.33
N SER A 39 -10.95 0.54 10.05
CA SER A 39 -12.33 0.43 9.56
C SER A 39 -12.34 -0.15 8.14
N THR A 40 -13.53 -0.36 7.57
CA THR A 40 -13.70 -0.83 6.18
C THR A 40 -12.95 -0.01 5.14
N TYR A 41 -12.75 1.29 5.40
CA TYR A 41 -12.14 2.23 4.44
C TYR A 41 -10.82 2.80 4.94
N HIS A 42 -10.33 2.36 6.11
CA HIS A 42 -9.15 2.94 6.73
C HIS A 42 -8.27 1.89 7.38
N GLY A 43 -6.99 1.95 7.06
CA GLY A 43 -5.94 1.16 7.67
C GLY A 43 -4.73 2.02 7.97
N VAL A 44 -3.73 1.39 8.59
CA VAL A 44 -2.44 2.02 8.82
C VAL A 44 -1.32 0.99 8.82
N MET A 45 -0.31 1.26 8.02
CA MET A 45 1.02 0.66 8.10
C MET A 45 1.93 1.60 8.89
N THR A 46 2.58 1.08 9.94
CA THR A 46 3.54 1.82 10.76
C THR A 46 4.94 1.27 10.51
N PRO A 47 5.83 2.02 9.83
CA PRO A 47 7.24 1.65 9.73
C PRO A 47 7.93 1.80 11.10
N ARG A 48 9.04 1.08 11.32
CA ARG A 48 9.90 1.32 12.50
C ARG A 48 10.78 2.56 12.32
N GLU A 49 11.09 2.88 11.08
CA GLU A 49 11.85 4.07 10.71
C GLU A 49 10.92 5.29 10.69
N HIS A 50 11.38 6.43 11.19
CA HIS A 50 10.61 7.68 11.21
C HIS A 50 10.79 8.52 9.94
N GLU A 51 11.89 8.29 9.21
CA GLU A 51 12.31 9.07 8.05
C GLU A 51 12.99 8.19 7.00
N PRO A 52 13.03 8.62 5.72
CA PRO A 52 13.81 7.94 4.69
C PRO A 52 15.29 7.89 5.05
N ALA A 53 15.94 6.76 4.80
CA ALA A 53 17.40 6.71 4.83
C ALA A 53 17.98 7.56 3.68
N PRO A 54 19.05 8.35 3.91
CA PRO A 54 19.61 9.25 2.88
C PRO A 54 20.00 8.56 1.58
N ASP A 55 20.44 7.31 1.66
CA ASP A 55 20.86 6.47 0.53
C ASP A 55 19.70 5.71 -0.13
N ASN A 56 18.48 5.78 0.42
CA ASN A 56 17.32 5.04 -0.07
C ASN A 56 16.01 5.85 -0.07
N VAL A 57 16.11 7.13 -0.44
CA VAL A 57 14.93 8.01 -0.56
C VAL A 57 13.90 7.48 -1.56
N LEU A 58 14.37 6.91 -2.68
CA LEU A 58 13.46 6.33 -3.69
C LEU A 58 12.65 5.15 -3.11
N GLY A 59 13.27 4.27 -2.32
CA GLY A 59 12.57 3.15 -1.68
C GLY A 59 11.44 3.62 -0.76
N TRP A 60 11.67 4.69 0.00
CA TRP A 60 10.66 5.33 0.84
C TRP A 60 9.50 5.91 0.02
N LEU A 61 9.80 6.66 -1.04
CA LEU A 61 8.78 7.24 -1.92
C LEU A 61 7.97 6.17 -2.66
N VAL A 62 8.63 5.09 -3.10
CA VAL A 62 7.98 3.92 -3.70
C VAL A 62 7.05 3.24 -2.72
N MET A 63 7.46 3.08 -1.46
CA MET A 63 6.65 2.51 -0.39
C MET A 63 5.39 3.33 -0.13
N ILE A 64 5.51 4.66 -0.08
CA ILE A 64 4.35 5.56 0.06
C ILE A 64 3.34 5.33 -1.08
N LEU A 65 3.78 5.14 -2.32
CA LEU A 65 2.85 4.95 -3.45
C LEU A 65 2.39 3.49 -3.64
N ALA A 66 3.04 2.53 -2.99
CA ALA A 66 2.77 1.11 -3.18
C ALA A 66 1.38 0.69 -2.68
N GLY A 67 0.84 1.34 -1.65
CA GLY A 67 -0.50 1.05 -1.15
C GLY A 67 -1.58 1.32 -2.20
N HIS A 68 -1.54 2.50 -2.83
CA HIS A 68 -2.45 2.84 -3.93
C HIS A 68 -2.36 1.85 -5.10
N GLU A 69 -1.14 1.49 -5.53
CA GLU A 69 -0.95 0.56 -6.64
C GLU A 69 -1.41 -0.87 -6.30
N ALA A 70 -1.25 -1.31 -5.05
CA ALA A 70 -1.75 -2.61 -4.57
C ALA A 70 -3.28 -2.65 -4.53
N ALA A 71 -3.91 -1.60 -3.99
CA ALA A 71 -5.36 -1.45 -3.97
C ALA A 71 -5.94 -1.45 -5.39
N ALA A 72 -5.38 -0.64 -6.29
CA ALA A 72 -5.81 -0.57 -7.69
C ALA A 72 -5.64 -1.92 -8.41
N ARG A 73 -4.55 -2.66 -8.14
CA ARG A 73 -4.36 -3.99 -8.72
C ARG A 73 -5.38 -5.02 -8.21
N TYR A 74 -5.75 -4.97 -6.94
CA TYR A 74 -6.83 -5.81 -6.40
C TYR A 74 -8.15 -5.54 -7.10
N VAL A 75 -8.56 -4.27 -7.19
CA VAL A 75 -9.78 -3.87 -7.89
C VAL A 75 -9.75 -4.29 -9.36
N ALA A 76 -8.61 -4.13 -10.04
CA ALA A 76 -8.47 -4.56 -11.43
C ALA A 76 -8.62 -6.09 -11.62
N LYS A 77 -8.12 -6.89 -10.66
CA LYS A 77 -8.32 -8.34 -10.66
C LYS A 77 -9.76 -8.78 -10.40
N ASN A 78 -10.63 -7.87 -9.95
CA ASN A 78 -12.06 -8.10 -9.74
C ASN A 78 -12.92 -7.46 -10.86
N GLY A 79 -12.38 -7.34 -12.07
CA GLY A 79 -13.15 -7.02 -13.28
C GLY A 79 -13.03 -5.59 -13.80
N TYR A 80 -12.27 -4.72 -13.12
CA TYR A 80 -12.07 -3.33 -13.56
C TYR A 80 -10.82 -3.16 -14.41
N GLY A 81 -10.83 -2.20 -15.35
CA GLY A 81 -9.60 -1.75 -16.00
C GLY A 81 -8.68 -1.04 -14.99
N LEU A 82 -7.35 -1.23 -15.09
CA LEU A 82 -6.39 -0.67 -14.12
C LEU A 82 -6.48 0.85 -13.97
N GLY A 83 -6.73 1.58 -15.06
CA GLY A 83 -6.92 3.03 -15.01
C GLY A 83 -8.17 3.43 -14.20
N THR A 84 -9.27 2.70 -14.36
CA THR A 84 -10.50 2.87 -13.57
C THR A 84 -10.25 2.52 -12.11
N ALA A 85 -9.58 1.40 -11.85
CA ALA A 85 -9.24 0.98 -10.50
C ALA A 85 -8.38 2.01 -9.74
N ARG A 86 -7.39 2.63 -10.40
CA ARG A 86 -6.61 3.73 -9.81
C ARG A 86 -7.46 4.96 -9.48
N ARG A 87 -8.43 5.29 -10.32
CA ARG A 87 -9.37 6.40 -10.04
C ARG A 87 -10.24 6.10 -8.83
N LEU A 88 -10.85 4.92 -8.78
CA LEU A 88 -11.73 4.49 -7.68
C LEU A 88 -11.01 4.46 -6.33
N THR A 89 -9.72 4.11 -6.32
CA THR A 89 -8.92 3.98 -5.09
C THR A 89 -8.14 5.24 -4.73
N ARG A 90 -8.31 6.34 -5.49
CA ARG A 90 -7.50 7.55 -5.34
C ARG A 90 -7.74 8.26 -4.01
N ASP A 91 -8.99 8.37 -3.58
CA ASP A 91 -9.35 9.13 -2.38
C ASP A 91 -8.79 8.47 -1.12
N GLY A 92 -8.74 7.13 -1.10
CA GLY A 92 -8.08 6.36 -0.04
C GLY A 92 -6.55 6.55 0.03
N ALA A 93 -5.93 7.16 -0.99
CA ALA A 93 -4.49 7.43 -1.06
C ALA A 93 -4.15 8.92 -0.96
N ALA A 94 -5.11 9.79 -0.62
CA ALA A 94 -4.88 11.24 -0.57
C ALA A 94 -3.78 11.63 0.42
N SER A 95 -3.76 10.99 1.60
CA SER A 95 -2.72 11.20 2.62
C SER A 95 -1.34 10.72 2.16
N ASP A 96 -1.26 9.59 1.44
CA ASP A 96 0.00 9.10 0.86
C ASP A 96 0.55 10.08 -0.16
N LEU A 97 -0.32 10.63 -1.03
CA LEU A 97 0.10 11.63 -2.02
C LEU A 97 0.63 12.89 -1.35
N ALA A 98 0.01 13.33 -0.25
CA ALA A 98 0.54 14.44 0.55
C ALA A 98 1.89 14.09 1.18
N GLY A 99 2.03 12.89 1.74
CA GLY A 99 3.30 12.36 2.28
C GLY A 99 4.40 12.29 1.21
N PHE A 100 4.09 11.76 0.03
CA PHE A 100 4.99 11.71 -1.12
C PHE A 100 5.50 13.10 -1.47
N ARG A 101 4.61 14.09 -1.65
CA ARG A 101 5.01 15.47 -1.99
C ARG A 101 5.90 16.11 -0.92
N ARG A 102 5.66 15.80 0.35
CA ARG A 102 6.50 16.26 1.46
C ARG A 102 7.91 15.69 1.35
N PHE A 103 8.05 14.37 1.23
CA PHE A 103 9.36 13.69 1.22
C PHE A 103 10.10 13.81 -0.11
N ALA A 104 9.41 14.01 -1.24
CA ALA A 104 10.04 14.16 -2.54
C ALA A 104 10.64 15.55 -2.76
N ARG A 105 10.27 16.54 -1.94
CA ARG A 105 10.74 17.93 -2.09
C ARG A 105 12.27 18.00 -2.01
N GLY A 106 12.89 18.57 -3.04
CA GLY A 106 14.35 18.72 -3.11
C GLY A 106 15.13 17.48 -3.54
N THR A 107 14.46 16.34 -3.77
CA THR A 107 15.11 15.07 -4.14
C THR A 107 15.33 14.90 -5.65
N GLY A 108 14.63 15.68 -6.48
CA GLY A 108 14.59 15.51 -7.94
C GLY A 108 13.74 14.30 -8.41
N ILE A 109 13.15 13.52 -7.50
CA ILE A 109 12.33 12.35 -7.84
C ILE A 109 10.90 12.78 -8.14
N SER A 110 10.42 12.47 -9.35
CA SER A 110 9.04 12.75 -9.76
C SER A 110 8.05 11.68 -9.28
N GLU A 111 6.79 12.07 -9.10
CA GLU A 111 5.70 11.12 -8.77
C GLU A 111 5.56 10.05 -9.86
N ALA A 112 5.66 10.42 -11.13
CA ALA A 112 5.55 9.49 -12.24
C ALA A 112 6.63 8.41 -12.20
N HIS A 113 7.87 8.77 -11.85
CA HIS A 113 8.95 7.80 -11.67
C HIS A 113 8.66 6.87 -10.50
N ALA A 114 8.43 7.43 -9.30
CA ALA A 114 8.19 6.62 -8.11
C ALA A 114 6.96 5.71 -8.24
N ARG A 115 5.89 6.19 -8.87
CA ARG A 115 4.68 5.40 -9.15
C ARG A 115 4.94 4.25 -10.10
N ARG A 116 5.75 4.46 -11.15
CA ARG A 116 6.14 3.38 -12.06
C ARG A 116 6.91 2.29 -11.32
N GLU A 117 7.86 2.68 -10.46
CA GLU A 117 8.62 1.73 -9.65
C GLU A 117 7.72 1.01 -8.62
N ALA A 118 6.77 1.72 -7.99
CA ALA A 118 5.78 1.13 -7.10
C ALA A 118 4.90 0.09 -7.82
N ALA A 119 4.38 0.42 -9.01
CA ALA A 119 3.59 -0.50 -9.81
C ALA A 119 4.40 -1.75 -10.22
N ARG A 120 5.68 -1.57 -10.58
CA ARG A 120 6.60 -2.68 -10.91
C ARG A 120 6.85 -3.56 -9.69
N LEU A 121 7.13 -2.96 -8.52
CA LEU A 121 7.37 -3.67 -7.27
C LEU A 121 6.14 -4.47 -6.86
N VAL A 122 4.96 -3.84 -6.82
CA VAL A 122 3.68 -4.50 -6.49
C VAL A 122 3.40 -5.64 -7.45
N SER A 123 3.63 -5.45 -8.75
CA SER A 123 3.45 -6.53 -9.73
C SER A 123 4.38 -7.72 -9.46
N ARG A 124 5.67 -7.45 -9.25
CA ARG A 124 6.70 -8.47 -8.96
C ARG A 124 6.44 -9.22 -7.66
N HIS A 125 5.93 -8.53 -6.63
CA HIS A 125 5.70 -9.11 -5.31
C HIS A 125 4.22 -9.36 -5.01
N TRP A 126 3.36 -9.43 -6.03
CA TRP A 126 1.91 -9.52 -5.87
C TRP A 126 1.48 -10.68 -4.97
N GLY A 127 2.10 -11.86 -5.11
CA GLY A 127 1.77 -13.01 -4.28
C GLY A 127 2.00 -12.77 -2.78
N ARG A 128 3.04 -12.01 -2.41
CA ARG A 128 3.31 -11.63 -1.01
C ARG A 128 2.30 -10.60 -0.51
N VAL A 129 2.05 -9.55 -1.31
CA VAL A 129 1.04 -8.51 -1.03
C VAL A 129 -0.33 -9.14 -0.79
N HIS A 130 -0.78 -9.99 -1.71
CA HIS A 130 -2.10 -10.61 -1.64
C HIS A 130 -2.26 -11.52 -0.41
N ARG A 131 -1.27 -12.37 -0.11
CA ARG A 131 -1.33 -13.22 1.09
C ARG A 131 -1.31 -12.40 2.38
N ALA A 132 -0.49 -11.35 2.45
CA ALA A 132 -0.48 -10.44 3.59
C ALA A 132 -1.82 -9.74 3.76
N ALA A 133 -2.43 -9.27 2.66
CA ALA A 133 -3.75 -8.63 2.68
C ALA A 133 -4.85 -9.58 3.18
N LEU A 134 -4.91 -10.82 2.70
CA LEU A 134 -5.89 -11.80 3.18
C LEU A 134 -5.72 -12.13 4.67
N ARG A 135 -4.47 -12.25 5.12
CA ARG A 135 -4.17 -12.45 6.56
C ARG A 135 -4.56 -11.24 7.38
N LEU A 136 -4.29 -10.04 6.88
CA LEU A 136 -4.64 -8.78 7.52
C LEU A 136 -6.16 -8.59 7.61
N ASP A 137 -6.90 -8.90 6.54
CA ASP A 137 -8.36 -8.84 6.53
C ASP A 137 -8.97 -9.71 7.64
N LYS A 138 -8.51 -10.96 7.74
CA LYS A 138 -8.95 -11.93 8.74
C LYS A 138 -8.54 -11.55 10.18
N ALA A 139 -7.29 -11.13 10.37
CA ALA A 139 -6.75 -10.88 11.71
C ALA A 139 -7.00 -9.46 12.23
N GLY A 140 -7.33 -8.51 11.35
CA GLY A 140 -7.43 -7.07 11.64
C GLY A 140 -6.09 -6.39 11.91
N ARG A 141 -5.03 -7.14 12.27
CA ARG A 141 -3.69 -6.64 12.53
C ARG A 141 -2.62 -7.68 12.22
N LEU A 142 -1.49 -7.22 11.67
CA LEU A 142 -0.24 -7.98 11.54
C LEU A 142 0.92 -7.20 12.16
N SER A 143 1.88 -7.91 12.73
CA SER A 143 3.20 -7.40 13.11
C SER A 143 4.20 -7.60 11.97
N GLY A 144 5.37 -6.95 12.06
CA GLY A 144 6.44 -7.10 11.07
C GLY A 144 6.86 -8.54 10.78
N SER A 145 6.89 -9.41 11.80
CA SER A 145 7.26 -10.83 11.67
C SER A 145 6.17 -11.70 11.02
N GLN A 146 4.97 -11.16 10.81
CA GLN A 146 3.84 -11.87 10.22
C GLN A 146 3.63 -11.55 8.73
N LEU A 147 4.45 -10.67 8.14
CA LEU A 147 4.39 -10.23 6.74
C LEU A 147 5.28 -11.06 5.82
#